data_AF-A0A923S1F4-F1
#
_entry.id   AF-A0A923S1F4-F1
#
_cell.length_a   1.000
_cell.length_b   1.000
_cell.length_c   1.000
_cell.angle_alpha   90.00
_cell.angle_beta   90.00
_cell.angle_gamma   90.00
#
_symmetry.space_group_name_H-M   'P 1'
#
loop_
_entity.id
_entity.type
_entity.pdbx_description
1 polymer ?
#
loop_
_entity_poly.entity_id
_entity_poly.type
_entity_poly.pdbx_seq_one_letter_code
_entity_poly.pdbx_strand_id
1 'polypeptide(L)'
;MPNGHGFSYPYGFSMVVHPILALAIGAGAGKWWGWLLTGVAAALLVAFAWEAASRSEYEKIRANDPSTTRYSWVVNWLLFFAFPALMVTLWGVAANLRR
;
A
#
# COMPACT_ATOMS: atom_id res chain seq x y z
N MET A 1 -8.16 10.83 31.59
CA MET A 1 -8.53 11.30 30.23
C MET A 1 -7.35 12.09 29.68
N PRO A 2 -6.98 11.99 28.39
CA PRO A 2 -7.80 11.51 27.28
C PRO A 2 -7.57 10.03 26.95
N ASN A 3 -8.66 9.35 26.61
CA ASN A 3 -8.68 8.01 26.01
C ASN A 3 -8.34 8.13 24.53
N GLY A 4 -7.10 8.54 24.24
CA GLY A 4 -6.61 8.63 22.87
C GLY A 4 -6.39 7.22 22.34
N HIS A 5 -7.24 6.78 21.42
CA HIS A 5 -6.95 5.60 20.61
C HIS A 5 -5.54 5.80 20.01
N GLY A 6 -4.59 4.94 20.40
CA GLY A 6 -3.22 4.96 19.87
C GLY A 6 -3.21 4.93 18.35
N PHE A 7 -2.08 5.31 17.75
CA PHE A 7 -1.99 5.35 16.30
C PHE A 7 -2.32 3.98 15.71
N SER A 8 -3.30 3.94 14.79
CA SER A 8 -3.69 2.71 14.09
C SER A 8 -3.36 2.86 12.62
N TYR A 9 -2.68 1.85 12.07
CA TYR A 9 -2.42 1.82 10.64
C TYR A 9 -3.76 1.70 9.89
N PRO A 10 -3.90 2.34 8.72
CA PRO A 10 -5.13 2.31 7.94
C PRO A 10 -5.27 0.98 7.17
N TYR A 11 -5.23 -0.17 7.86
CA TYR A 11 -5.28 -1.50 7.24
C TYR A 11 -6.52 -1.69 6.36
N GLY A 12 -7.64 -1.05 6.71
CA GLY A 12 -8.87 -1.05 5.91
C GLY A 12 -8.68 -0.50 4.49
N PHE A 13 -7.77 0.46 4.30
CA PHE A 13 -7.42 0.93 2.95
C PHE A 13 -6.89 -0.22 2.10
N SER A 14 -5.93 -0.98 2.62
CA SER A 14 -5.30 -2.06 1.88
C SER A 14 -6.26 -3.20 1.56
N MET A 15 -7.15 -3.53 2.51
CA MET A 15 -8.16 -4.59 2.34
C MET A 15 -9.20 -4.26 1.27
N VAL A 16 -9.44 -2.97 0.98
CA VAL A 16 -10.45 -2.54 0.01
C VAL A 16 -9.81 -2.18 -1.33
N VAL A 17 -8.75 -1.37 -1.31
CA VAL A 17 -8.17 -0.79 -2.53
C VAL A 17 -7.48 -1.84 -3.39
N HIS A 18 -6.66 -2.73 -2.80
CA HIS A 18 -5.92 -3.71 -3.60
C HIS A 18 -6.82 -4.72 -4.32
N PRO A 19 -7.85 -5.32 -3.68
CA PRO A 19 -8.78 -6.20 -4.40
C PRO A 19 -9.56 -5.50 -5.49
N ILE A 20 -10.06 -4.29 -5.24
CA ILE A 20 -10.78 -3.51 -6.27
C ILE A 20 -9.86 -3.21 -7.45
N LEU A 21 -8.63 -2.78 -7.17
CA LEU A 21 -7.66 -2.45 -8.21
C LEU A 21 -7.29 -3.69 -9.03
N ALA A 22 -7.09 -4.85 -8.39
CA ALA A 22 -6.87 -6.11 -9.09
C ALA A 22 -8.07 -6.49 -9.98
N LEU A 23 -9.30 -6.45 -9.47
CA LEU A 23 -10.49 -6.74 -10.28
C LEU A 23 -10.62 -5.79 -11.48
N ALA A 24 -10.39 -4.50 -11.26
CA ALA A 24 -10.46 -3.49 -12.30
C ALA A 24 -9.38 -3.72 -13.39
N ILE A 25 -8.12 -3.97 -13.00
CA ILE A 25 -7.06 -4.31 -13.95
C ILE A 25 -7.42 -5.58 -14.73
N GLY A 26 -8.01 -6.60 -14.09
CA GLY A 26 -8.48 -7.82 -14.75
C GLY A 26 -9.53 -7.56 -15.81
N ALA A 27 -10.52 -6.70 -15.52
CA ALA A 27 -11.53 -6.29 -16.49
C ALA A 27 -10.96 -5.46 -17.66
N GLY A 28 -9.80 -4.82 -17.43
CA GLY A 28 -9.08 -3.99 -18.39
C GLY A 28 -7.92 -4.66 -19.09
N ALA A 29 -7.68 -5.95 -18.87
CA ALA A 29 -6.53 -6.65 -19.40
C ALA A 29 -6.46 -6.54 -20.93
N GLY A 30 -5.31 -6.08 -21.44
CA GLY A 30 -5.07 -5.87 -22.88
C GLY A 30 -5.63 -4.55 -23.43
N LYS A 31 -6.26 -3.72 -22.59
CA LYS A 31 -6.75 -2.37 -22.95
C LYS A 31 -5.81 -1.32 -22.36
N TRP A 32 -5.76 -0.15 -22.99
CA TRP A 32 -4.89 0.96 -22.55
C TRP A 32 -5.12 1.36 -21.08
N TRP A 33 -6.36 1.32 -20.61
CA TRP A 33 -6.70 1.69 -19.24
C TRP A 33 -6.32 0.61 -18.20
N GLY A 34 -6.15 -0.65 -18.61
CA GLY A 34 -5.59 -1.70 -17.75
C GLY A 34 -4.13 -1.43 -17.36
N TRP A 35 -3.35 -0.89 -18.31
CA TRP A 35 -2.00 -0.40 -18.05
C TRP A 35 -1.99 0.82 -17.13
N LEU A 36 -2.92 1.77 -17.31
CA LEU A 36 -3.07 2.92 -16.43
C LEU A 36 -3.28 2.48 -14.98
N LEU A 37 -4.22 1.56 -14.74
CA LEU A 37 -4.50 1.04 -13.39
C LEU A 37 -3.33 0.23 -12.80
N THR A 38 -2.59 -0.49 -13.63
CA THR A 38 -1.34 -1.17 -13.21
C THR A 38 -0.29 -0.14 -12.80
N GLY A 39 -0.20 0.99 -13.51
CA GLY A 39 0.64 2.13 -13.14
C GLY A 39 0.23 2.73 -11.79
N VAL A 40 -1.07 2.86 -11.51
CA VAL A 40 -1.57 3.29 -10.19
C VAL A 40 -1.12 2.33 -9.08
N ALA A 41 -1.21 1.01 -9.30
CA ALA A 41 -0.71 0.02 -8.34
C ALA A 41 0.80 0.20 -8.07
N ALA A 42 1.60 0.43 -9.12
CA ALA A 42 3.03 0.66 -9.01
C ALA A 42 3.35 1.96 -8.26
N ALA A 43 2.58 3.02 -8.49
CA ALA A 43 2.73 4.28 -7.77
C ALA A 43 2.43 4.13 -6.27
N LEU A 44 1.38 3.36 -5.92
CA LEU A 44 1.07 3.04 -4.52
C LEU A 44 2.19 2.24 -3.86
N LEU A 45 2.77 1.25 -4.56
CA LEU A 45 3.93 0.51 -4.07
C LEU A 45 5.08 1.44 -3.70
N VAL A 46 5.44 2.37 -4.59
CA VAL A 46 6.52 3.33 -4.34
C VAL A 46 6.17 4.23 -3.15
N ALA A 47 4.95 4.74 -3.08
CA ALA A 47 4.50 5.58 -1.97
C ALA A 47 4.58 4.85 -0.62
N PHE A 48 4.12 3.59 -0.55
CA PHE A 48 4.18 2.82 0.70
C PHE A 48 5.59 2.40 1.09
N ALA A 49 6.45 2.07 0.12
CA ALA A 49 7.86 1.80 0.38
C ALA A 49 8.58 3.07 0.88
N TRP A 50 8.25 4.23 0.32
CA TRP A 50 8.76 5.52 0.78
C TRP A 50 8.33 5.82 2.21
N GLU A 51 7.04 5.63 2.52
CA GLU A 51 6.48 5.83 3.86
C GLU A 51 7.14 4.92 4.90
N ALA A 52 7.37 3.64 4.55
CA ALA A 52 8.10 2.70 5.38
C ALA A 52 9.52 3.19 5.71
N ALA A 53 10.22 3.75 4.71
CA ALA A 53 11.59 4.24 4.86
C ALA A 53 11.68 5.64 5.52
N SER A 54 10.58 6.41 5.49
CA SER A 54 10.56 7.81 5.92
C SER A 54 10.72 7.94 7.43
N ARG A 55 11.87 8.49 7.84
CA ARG A 55 12.14 8.77 9.26
C ARG A 55 11.27 9.90 9.80
N SER A 56 10.97 10.91 8.99
CA SER A 56 10.15 12.05 9.41
C SER A 56 8.71 11.63 9.74
N GLU A 57 8.14 10.74 8.93
CA GLU A 57 6.76 10.25 9.17
C GLU A 57 6.71 9.35 10.40
N TYR A 58 7.70 8.46 10.57
CA TYR A 58 7.84 7.66 11.79
C TYR A 58 7.93 8.55 13.05
N GLU A 59 8.73 9.61 13.03
CA GLU A 59 8.91 10.49 14.19
C GLU A 59 7.63 11.27 14.54
N LYS A 60 6.84 11.70 13.54
CA LYS A 60 5.52 12.33 13.77
C LYS A 60 4.56 11.39 14.47
N ILE A 61 4.54 10.12 14.07
CA ILE A 61 3.65 9.12 14.68
C ILE A 61 4.15 8.72 16.07
N ARG A 62 5.44 8.46 16.23
CA ARG A 62 6.05 8.10 17.52
C ARG A 62 5.84 9.19 18.58
N ALA A 63 5.84 10.47 18.19
CA ALA A 63 5.57 11.57 19.10
C ALA A 63 4.15 11.49 19.71
N ASN A 64 3.19 10.94 18.98
CA ASN A 64 1.81 10.73 19.44
C ASN A 64 1.61 9.34 20.07
N ASP A 65 2.38 8.34 19.66
CA ASP A 65 2.35 6.98 20.17
C ASP A 65 3.77 6.43 20.45
N PRO A 66 4.29 6.62 21.68
CA PRO A 66 5.63 6.20 22.05
C PRO A 66 5.85 4.67 22.01
N SER A 67 4.77 3.89 21.96
CA SER A 67 4.84 2.41 21.91
C SER A 67 5.25 1.89 20.53
N THR A 68 5.10 2.71 19.48
CA THR A 68 5.47 2.32 18.11
C THR A 68 6.98 2.36 17.93
N THR A 69 7.56 1.19 17.66
CA THR A 69 8.99 1.07 17.31
C THR A 69 9.22 1.31 15.81
N ARG A 70 10.44 1.71 15.45
CA ARG A 70 10.82 1.86 14.04
C ARG A 70 10.71 0.55 13.27
N TYR A 71 11.01 -0.57 13.92
CA TYR A 71 10.87 -1.90 13.31
C TYR A 71 9.41 -2.21 12.99
N SER A 72 8.50 -2.05 13.97
CA SER A 72 7.06 -2.25 13.74
C SER A 72 6.50 -1.30 12.68
N TRP A 73 6.97 -0.05 12.60
CA TRP A 73 6.60 0.89 11.53
C TRP A 73 6.94 0.36 10.15
N VAL A 74 8.21 0.04 9.94
CA VAL A 74 8.71 -0.46 8.64
C VAL A 74 7.99 -1.75 8.25
N VAL A 75 7.91 -2.71 9.17
CA VAL A 75 7.29 -4.02 8.90
C VAL A 75 5.82 -3.87 8.56
N ASN A 76 5.06 -3.02 9.26
CA ASN A 76 3.65 -2.83 8.97
C ASN A 76 3.42 -2.21 7.59
N TRP A 77 4.16 -1.15 7.24
CA TRP A 77 4.06 -0.52 5.93
C TRP A 77 4.46 -1.48 4.80
N LEU A 78 5.52 -2.26 4.99
CA LEU A 78 5.96 -3.21 3.99
C LEU A 78 4.98 -4.37 3.81
N LEU A 79 4.58 -5.05 4.89
CA LEU A 79 3.75 -6.25 4.80
C LEU A 79 2.31 -5.96 4.40
N PHE A 80 1.72 -4.89 4.93
CA PHE A 80 0.29 -4.65 4.76
C PHE A 80 -0.04 -3.67 3.64
N PHE A 81 0.93 -2.92 3.11
CA PHE A 81 0.67 -1.93 2.06
C PHE A 81 1.57 -2.13 0.85
N ALA A 82 2.90 -2.11 1.01
CA ALA A 82 3.81 -2.26 -0.12
C ALA A 82 3.72 -3.66 -0.76
N PHE A 83 3.68 -4.73 0.03
CA PHE A 83 3.62 -6.09 -0.50
C PHE A 83 2.33 -6.38 -1.29
N PRO A 84 1.11 -6.04 -0.81
CA PRO A 84 -0.09 -6.12 -1.63
C PRO A 84 -0.02 -5.30 -2.91
N ALA A 85 0.48 -4.06 -2.85
CA ALA A 85 0.65 -3.22 -4.03
C ALA A 85 1.59 -3.88 -5.06
N LEU A 86 2.72 -4.44 -4.61
CA LEU A 86 3.63 -5.22 -5.45
C LEU A 86 2.94 -6.41 -6.11
N MET A 87 2.18 -7.20 -5.34
CA MET A 87 1.46 -8.35 -5.89
C MET A 87 0.46 -7.94 -6.96
N VAL A 88 -0.31 -6.87 -6.73
CA VAL A 88 -1.27 -6.34 -7.70
C VAL A 88 -0.55 -5.81 -8.95
N THR A 89 0.57 -5.10 -8.79
CA THR A 89 1.37 -4.62 -9.93
C THR A 89 1.89 -5.77 -10.77
N LEU A 90 2.52 -6.78 -10.16
CA LEU A 90 3.08 -7.93 -10.88
C LEU A 90 1.99 -8.72 -11.60
N TRP A 91 0.87 -8.97 -10.92
CA TRP A 91 -0.27 -9.63 -11.53
C TRP A 91 -0.85 -8.79 -12.67
N GLY A 92 -0.97 -7.47 -12.50
CA GLY A 92 -1.47 -6.56 -13.53
C GLY A 92 -0.59 -6.52 -14.78
N VAL A 93 0.73 -6.49 -14.61
CA VAL A 93 1.69 -6.63 -15.72
C VAL A 93 1.47 -7.97 -16.44
N ALA A 94 1.41 -9.07 -15.68
CA ALA A 94 1.21 -10.40 -16.27
C ALA A 94 -0.15 -10.52 -17.00
N ALA A 95 -1.22 -9.93 -16.45
CA ALA A 95 -2.55 -9.95 -17.05
C ALA A 95 -2.60 -9.16 -18.37
N ASN A 96 -1.94 -8.00 -18.42
CA ASN A 96 -1.90 -7.16 -19.62
C ASN A 96 -0.99 -7.71 -20.73
N LEU A 97 0.04 -8.48 -20.39
CA LEU A 97 0.96 -9.09 -21.38
C LEU A 97 0.43 -10.40 -22.00
N ARG A 98 -0.53 -11.08 -21.36
CA ARG A 98 -1.05 -12.39 -21.81
C ARG A 98 -2.18 -12.29 -22.85
N ARG A 99 -2.61 -11.09 -23.23
CA ARG A 99 -3.76 -10.84 -24.13
C ARG A 99 -3.34 -9.96 -25.29
#